data_AF-A0A131Y734-F1
#
_entry.id   AF-A0A131Y734-F1
#
_cell.length_a   1.000
_cell.length_b   1.000
_cell.length_c   1.000
_cell.angle_alpha   90.00
_cell.angle_beta   90.00
_cell.angle_gamma   90.00
#
_symmetry.space_group_name_H-M   'P 1'
#
loop_
_entity.id
_entity.type
_entity.pdbx_description
1 polymer ?
#
loop_
_entity_poly.entity_id
_entity_poly.type
_entity_poly.pdbx_seq_one_letter_code
_entity_poly.pdbx_strand_id
1 'polypeptide(L)'
;MQGKLALTIYRAQRLEIKKEQLYDNSLGSSLLFEARTEVLRTKTCRAEFQEIDTLCNICNHERETIENIILRCTGLRPTLLGEMTTDFEGALGFTDMDGRMDRERIAVTKRRLED
;
A
#
# COMPACT_ATOMS: atom_id res chain seq x y z
N MET A 1 2.80 21.42 -31.42
CA MET A 1 2.20 20.64 -30.30
C MET A 1 3.09 20.80 -29.08
N GLN A 2 2.67 21.58 -28.07
CA GLN A 2 3.35 21.58 -26.77
C GLN A 2 3.26 20.17 -26.18
N GLY A 3 4.40 19.55 -25.91
CA GLY A 3 4.45 18.22 -25.30
C GLY A 3 3.79 18.24 -23.93
N LYS A 4 2.97 17.23 -23.63
CA LYS A 4 2.35 17.09 -22.31
C LYS A 4 3.46 16.99 -21.25
N LEU A 5 3.49 17.93 -20.30
CA LEU A 5 4.52 18.03 -19.25
C LEU A 5 4.73 16.70 -18.50
N ALA A 6 3.62 16.03 -18.17
CA ALA A 6 3.64 14.71 -17.52
C ALA A 6 4.42 13.65 -18.31
N LEU A 7 4.33 13.68 -19.65
CA LEU A 7 5.01 12.71 -20.50
C LEU A 7 6.52 12.98 -20.59
N THR A 8 6.91 14.26 -20.51
CA THR A 8 8.32 14.66 -20.44
C THR A 8 8.96 14.25 -19.12
N ILE A 9 8.27 14.51 -17.99
CA ILE A 9 8.71 14.09 -16.65
C ILE A 9 8.83 12.57 -16.60
N TYR A 10 7.81 11.85 -17.08
CA TYR A 10 7.83 10.39 -17.13
C TYR A 10 9.03 9.87 -17.91
N ARG A 11 9.34 10.43 -19.09
CA ARG A 11 10.50 10.02 -19.88
C ARG A 11 11.83 10.33 -19.19
N ALA A 12 11.92 11.44 -18.46
CA ALA A 12 13.14 11.84 -17.77
C ALA A 12 13.40 11.02 -16.49
N GLN A 13 12.34 10.64 -15.76
CA GLN A 13 12.45 9.97 -14.46
C GLN A 13 12.27 8.45 -14.51
N ARG A 14 11.71 7.90 -15.60
CA ARG A 14 11.53 6.45 -15.76
C ARG A 14 12.83 5.79 -16.19
N LEU A 15 13.64 5.43 -15.19
CA LEU A 15 14.94 4.79 -15.39
C LEU A 15 14.83 3.32 -15.86
N GLU A 16 13.81 2.58 -15.41
CA GLU A 16 13.61 1.16 -15.77
C GLU A 16 12.11 0.81 -15.82
N ILE A 17 11.74 -0.13 -16.70
CA ILE A 17 10.41 -0.75 -16.75
C ILE A 17 10.55 -2.20 -16.30
N LYS A 18 10.25 -2.48 -15.04
CA LYS A 18 10.32 -3.83 -14.49
C LYS A 18 9.03 -4.17 -13.78
N LYS A 19 8.67 -5.45 -13.81
CA LYS A 19 7.58 -5.98 -12.97
C LYS A 19 8.01 -5.87 -11.51
N GLU A 20 7.25 -5.13 -10.71
CA GLU A 20 7.39 -5.17 -9.25
C GLU A 20 6.99 -6.56 -8.76
N GLN A 21 7.87 -7.26 -8.02
CA GLN A 21 7.55 -8.60 -7.48
C GLN A 21 6.91 -8.50 -6.08
N LEU A 22 6.50 -7.30 -5.67
CA LEU A 22 5.76 -7.08 -4.42
C LEU A 22 4.29 -7.48 -4.55
N TYR A 23 3.76 -7.46 -5.78
CA TYR A 23 2.37 -7.81 -6.06
C TYR A 23 2.27 -9.18 -6.73
N ASP A 24 1.35 -9.97 -6.23
CA ASP A 24 0.82 -11.17 -6.87
C ASP A 24 -0.68 -10.99 -7.21
N ASN A 25 -1.36 -12.06 -7.61
CA ASN A 25 -2.80 -12.02 -7.92
C ASN A 25 -3.69 -12.27 -6.69
N SER A 26 -3.15 -12.14 -5.47
CA SER A 26 -3.94 -12.29 -4.26
C SER A 26 -4.79 -11.04 -3.98
N LEU A 27 -5.81 -11.23 -3.15
CA LEU A 27 -6.60 -10.12 -2.61
C LEU A 27 -5.71 -9.16 -1.81
N GLY A 28 -4.74 -9.68 -1.06
CA GLY A 28 -3.80 -8.87 -0.27
C GLY A 28 -2.98 -7.92 -1.14
N SER A 29 -2.42 -8.42 -2.25
CA SER A 29 -1.68 -7.59 -3.21
C SER A 29 -2.56 -6.53 -3.87
N SER A 30 -3.82 -6.86 -4.16
CA SER A 30 -4.78 -5.89 -4.70
C SER A 30 -5.06 -4.76 -3.71
N LEU A 31 -5.31 -5.10 -2.43
CA LEU A 31 -5.53 -4.11 -1.37
C LEU A 31 -4.29 -3.26 -1.09
N LEU A 32 -3.09 -3.87 -1.10
CA LEU A 32 -1.82 -3.16 -0.93
C LEU A 32 -1.59 -2.15 -2.07
N PHE A 33 -1.87 -2.55 -3.31
CA PHE A 33 -1.77 -1.66 -4.46
C PHE A 33 -2.73 -0.47 -4.32
N GLU A 34 -3.99 -0.72 -3.98
CA GLU A 34 -4.98 0.35 -3.81
C GLU A 34 -4.58 1.31 -2.67
N ALA A 35 -4.08 0.79 -1.55
CA ALA A 35 -3.57 1.60 -0.45
C ALA A 35 -2.38 2.48 -0.85
N ARG A 36 -1.40 1.91 -1.56
CA ARG A 36 -0.18 2.64 -2.00
C ARG A 36 -0.45 3.69 -3.06
N THR A 37 -1.54 3.55 -3.81
CA THR A 37 -1.94 4.50 -4.85
C THR A 37 -3.05 5.44 -4.39
N GLU A 38 -3.37 5.46 -3.09
CA GLU A 38 -4.42 6.27 -2.46
C GLU A 38 -5.84 6.05 -3.05
N VAL A 39 -6.08 4.90 -3.66
CA VAL A 39 -7.38 4.53 -4.26
C VAL A 39 -8.08 3.39 -3.49
N LEU A 40 -7.65 3.11 -2.27
CA LEU A 40 -8.31 2.14 -1.41
C LEU A 40 -9.76 2.53 -1.21
N ARG A 41 -10.66 1.57 -1.47
CA ARG A 41 -12.11 1.78 -1.53
C ARG A 41 -12.75 1.91 -0.15
N THR A 42 -12.33 2.91 0.61
CA THR A 42 -12.90 3.24 1.92
C THR A 42 -14.24 3.96 1.77
N LYS A 43 -15.04 4.00 2.84
CA LYS A 43 -16.28 4.79 2.86
C LYS A 43 -16.06 6.27 2.61
N THR A 44 -14.95 6.85 3.08
CA THR A 44 -14.65 8.27 2.77
C THR A 44 -14.46 8.49 1.27
N CYS A 45 -13.77 7.59 0.55
CA CYS A 45 -13.65 7.66 -0.91
C CYS A 45 -15.02 7.49 -1.60
N ARG A 46 -15.87 6.55 -1.14
CA ARG A 46 -17.20 6.34 -1.70
C ARG A 46 -18.17 7.50 -1.45
N ALA A 47 -18.05 8.17 -0.30
CA ALA A 47 -18.91 9.29 0.09
C ALA A 47 -18.77 10.51 -0.84
N GLU A 48 -17.70 10.58 -1.64
CA GLU A 48 -17.55 11.61 -2.68
C GLU A 48 -18.57 11.44 -3.83
N PHE A 49 -19.08 10.22 -4.03
CA PHE A 49 -19.95 9.87 -5.14
C PHE A 49 -21.33 9.36 -4.70
N GLN A 50 -21.53 9.12 -3.41
CA GLN A 50 -22.74 8.51 -2.85
C GLN A 50 -23.07 9.14 -1.49
N GLU A 51 -24.35 9.35 -1.18
CA GLU A 51 -24.78 9.80 0.14
C GLU A 51 -24.76 8.62 1.14
N ILE A 52 -23.59 8.37 1.71
CA ILE A 52 -23.37 7.33 2.72
C ILE A 52 -22.66 7.90 3.95
N ASP A 53 -22.78 7.21 5.08
CA ASP A 53 -21.97 7.53 6.25
C ASP A 53 -20.48 7.25 5.98
N THR A 54 -19.62 7.92 6.73
CA THR A 54 -18.17 7.75 6.61
C THR A 54 -17.56 7.01 7.80
N LEU A 55 -18.36 6.45 8.72
CA LEU A 55 -17.84 5.73 9.88
C LEU A 55 -17.23 4.40 9.46
N CYS A 56 -16.07 4.10 10.02
CA CYS A 56 -15.37 2.84 9.80
C CYS A 56 -16.26 1.66 10.19
N ASN A 57 -16.48 0.73 9.26
CA ASN A 57 -17.31 -0.45 9.53
C ASN A 57 -16.73 -1.38 10.60
N ILE A 58 -15.43 -1.26 10.90
CA ILE A 58 -14.71 -2.17 11.78
C ILE A 58 -14.68 -1.61 13.20
N CYS A 59 -14.17 -0.39 13.40
CA CYS A 59 -14.12 0.21 14.73
C CYS A 59 -15.40 0.96 15.08
N ASN A 60 -16.15 1.48 14.11
CA ASN A 60 -17.36 2.28 14.32
C ASN A 60 -17.19 3.54 15.19
N HIS A 61 -15.95 4.02 15.36
CA HIS A 61 -15.63 5.21 16.16
C HIS A 61 -15.05 6.34 15.29
N GLU A 62 -14.19 6.00 14.34
CA GLU A 62 -13.47 6.94 13.48
C GLU A 62 -13.98 6.88 12.04
N ARG A 63 -13.69 7.90 11.23
CA ARG A 63 -13.98 7.86 9.79
C ARG A 63 -13.15 6.77 9.09
N GLU A 64 -13.73 6.12 8.09
CA GLU A 64 -13.07 5.11 7.27
C GLU A 64 -12.14 5.77 6.24
N THR A 65 -10.97 6.22 6.70
CA THR A 65 -9.88 6.70 5.85
C THR A 65 -8.83 5.61 5.66
N ILE A 66 -7.96 5.77 4.65
CA ILE A 66 -6.81 4.88 4.44
C ILE A 66 -5.93 4.85 5.69
N GLU A 67 -5.63 6.02 6.25
CA GLU A 67 -4.85 6.14 7.49
C GLU A 67 -5.51 5.41 8.66
N ASN A 68 -6.83 5.55 8.84
CA ASN A 68 -7.52 4.85 9.92
C ASN A 68 -7.43 3.34 9.70
N ILE A 69 -7.80 2.84 8.52
CA ILE A 69 -7.77 1.41 8.22
C ILE A 69 -6.37 0.80 8.41
N ILE A 70 -5.31 1.49 7.99
CA ILE A 70 -3.96 0.92 8.03
C ILE A 70 -3.29 1.12 9.39
N LEU A 71 -3.42 2.29 10.01
CA LEU A 71 -2.57 2.69 11.14
C LEU A 71 -3.32 2.84 12.47
N ARG A 72 -4.62 3.16 12.45
CA ARG A 72 -5.32 3.61 13.68
C ARG A 72 -6.53 2.76 14.08
N CYS A 73 -7.02 1.90 13.21
CA CYS A 73 -8.27 1.18 13.43
C CYS A 73 -8.10 0.15 14.56
N THR A 74 -8.65 0.47 15.73
CA THR A 74 -8.56 -0.39 16.93
C THR A 74 -9.36 -1.68 16.83
N GLY A 75 -10.31 -1.76 15.88
CA GLY A 75 -11.08 -2.97 15.63
C GLY A 75 -10.36 -3.96 14.71
N LEU A 76 -9.34 -3.52 13.96
CA LEU A 76 -8.48 -4.42 13.20
C LEU A 76 -7.48 -5.06 14.14
N ARG A 77 -7.61 -6.38 14.29
CA ARG A 77 -6.66 -7.21 15.03
C ARG A 77 -6.05 -8.21 14.06
N PRO A 78 -4.88 -7.90 13.47
CA PRO A 78 -4.16 -8.89 12.70
C PRO A 78 -3.93 -10.12 13.58
N THR A 79 -4.46 -11.27 13.16
CA THR A 79 -4.09 -12.53 13.80
C THR A 79 -2.61 -12.74 13.49
N LEU A 80 -1.74 -12.58 14.48
CA LEU A 80 -0.35 -13.02 14.37
C LEU A 80 -0.41 -14.51 14.07
N LEU A 81 -0.10 -14.89 12.83
CA LEU A 81 -0.11 -16.27 12.35
C LEU A 81 1.03 -17.03 13.04
N GLY A 82 0.77 -17.54 14.25
CA GLY A 82 1.70 -18.36 15.02
C GLY A 82 2.92 -17.61 15.56
N GLU A 83 3.76 -18.30 16.34
CA GLU A 83 5.00 -17.79 16.98
C GLU A 83 6.05 -17.17 16.02
N MET A 84 5.76 -17.05 14.72
CA MET A 84 6.55 -16.21 13.85
C MET A 84 6.10 -14.76 14.04
N THR A 85 6.89 -14.03 14.83
CA THR A 85 7.06 -12.61 14.59
C THR A 85 7.58 -12.45 13.16
N THR A 86 6.69 -12.39 12.16
CA THR A 86 7.06 -11.84 10.87
C THR A 86 7.52 -10.43 11.18
N ASP A 87 8.82 -10.20 11.02
CA ASP A 87 9.37 -8.87 11.09
C ASP A 87 8.60 -7.96 10.11
N PHE A 88 8.60 -6.66 10.40
CA PHE A 88 7.84 -5.69 9.61
C PHE A 88 8.21 -5.80 8.12
N GLU A 89 9.48 -6.09 7.84
CA GLU A 89 9.94 -6.27 6.48
C GLU A 89 9.40 -7.55 5.80
N GLY A 90 9.27 -8.66 6.52
CA GLY A 90 8.62 -9.87 6.03
C GLY A 90 7.12 -9.68 5.80
N ALA A 91 6.43 -8.95 6.67
CA ALA A 91 5.02 -8.59 6.48
C ALA A 91 4.79 -7.70 5.24
N LEU A 92 5.79 -6.90 4.86
CA LEU A 92 5.78 -6.07 3.66
C LEU A 92 6.22 -6.80 2.38
N GLY A 93 6.52 -8.11 2.47
CA GLY A 93 6.92 -8.90 1.31
C GLY A 93 8.34 -8.62 0.84
N PHE A 94 9.22 -8.13 1.71
CA PHE A 94 10.64 -7.96 1.40
C PHE A 94 11.47 -9.23 1.58
N THR A 95 10.83 -10.40 1.66
CA THR A 95 11.53 -11.68 1.62
C THR A 95 11.72 -12.14 0.17
N ASP A 96 12.88 -12.72 -0.12
CA ASP A 96 13.16 -13.41 -1.37
C ASP A 96 12.41 -14.76 -1.45
N MET A 97 12.57 -15.47 -2.57
CA MET A 97 11.93 -16.77 -2.80
C MET A 97 12.34 -17.84 -1.79
N ASP A 98 13.48 -17.66 -1.11
CA ASP A 98 14.02 -18.57 -0.10
C ASP A 98 13.64 -18.12 1.33
N GLY A 99 12.80 -17.08 1.46
CA GLY A 99 12.36 -16.52 2.74
C GLY A 99 13.40 -15.66 3.45
N ARG A 100 14.50 -15.29 2.80
CA ARG A 100 15.53 -14.40 3.35
C ARG A 100 15.24 -12.95 3.00
N MET A 101 15.71 -12.02 3.82
CA MET A 101 15.48 -10.59 3.60
C MET A 101 16.18 -10.05 2.35
N ASP A 102 15.41 -9.51 1.41
CA ASP A 102 15.86 -8.75 0.24
C ASP A 102 16.25 -7.32 0.66
N ARG A 103 17.47 -7.21 1.20
CA ARG A 103 18.03 -5.94 1.70
C ARG A 103 18.20 -4.89 0.63
N GLU A 104 18.42 -5.29 -0.62
CA GLU A 104 18.59 -4.36 -1.74
C GLU A 104 17.26 -3.65 -2.03
N ARG A 105 16.16 -4.39 -2.09
CA ARG A 105 14.82 -3.81 -2.24
C ARG A 105 14.44 -2.88 -1.10
N ILE A 106 14.77 -3.25 0.14
CA ILE A 106 14.50 -2.41 1.30
C ILE A 106 15.26 -1.08 1.18
N ALA A 107 16.55 -1.13 0.83
CA ALA A 107 17.38 0.05 0.67
C ALA A 107 16.88 0.97 -0.45
N VAL A 108 16.49 0.41 -1.60
CA VAL A 108 15.89 1.18 -2.70
C VAL A 108 14.59 1.82 -2.27
N THR A 109 13.73 1.09 -1.55
CA THR A 109 12.44 1.63 -1.08
C THR A 109 12.64 2.75 -0.07
N LYS A 110 13.55 2.58 0.89
CA LYS A 110 13.89 3.63 1.88
C LYS A 110 14.40 4.89 1.19
N ARG A 111 15.34 4.78 0.24
CA ARG A 111 15.85 5.93 -0.52
C ARG A 111 14.76 6.68 -1.28
N ARG A 112 13.74 5.98 -1.79
CA ARG A 112 12.60 6.59 -2.48
C ARG A 112 11.64 7.35 -1.55
N LEU A 113 11.73 7.13 -0.24
CA LEU A 113 10.94 7.81 0.79
C LEU A 113 11.69 8.98 1.46
N GLU A 114 12.97 9.18 1.11
CA GLU A 114 13.79 10.27 1.63
C GLU A 114 13.59 11.61 0.88
N ASP A 115 12.74 11.62 -0.16
CA ASP A 115 12.26 12.80 -0.89
C ASP A 115 10.87 13.25 -0.37
#